data_AF-A0A3D4IKY9-F1
#
_entry.id   AF-A0A3D4IKY9-F1
#
_cell.length_a   1.000
_cell.length_b   1.000
_cell.length_c   1.000
_cell.angle_alpha   90.00
_cell.angle_beta   90.00
_cell.angle_gamma   90.00
#
_symmetry.space_group_name_H-M   'P 1'
#
loop_
_entity.id
_entity.type
_entity.pdbx_description
1 polymer ?
#
loop_
_entity_poly.entity_id
_entity_poly.type
_entity_poly.pdbx_seq_one_letter_code
_entity_poly.pdbx_strand_id
1 'polypeptide(L)'
;MATAFFTRTRGRIPQALSSERGQKEEPLQVGNVAHLFRVQQAQLHGLDGEVRELKSKLSALEAFDEQNGHYYIPESNKAAQALLLEEIAEAEELVEKISAIVEGTLAEMRHRAAR
;
A
#
# COMPACT_ATOMS: atom_id res chain seq x y z
N MET A 1 5.93 61.62 13.94
CA MET A 1 5.13 61.83 15.16
C MET A 1 3.68 62.08 14.75
N ALA A 2 2.75 61.54 15.55
CA ALA A 2 1.28 61.53 15.46
C ALA A 2 0.59 60.40 14.67
N THR A 3 -0.56 60.03 15.23
CA THR A 3 -1.68 59.18 14.75
C THR A 3 -1.64 57.71 15.16
N ALA A 4 -2.70 57.10 15.68
CA ALA A 4 -3.96 57.59 16.23
C ALA A 4 -4.54 56.50 17.15
N PHE A 5 -5.29 56.92 18.15
CA PHE A 5 -6.05 56.08 19.07
C PHE A 5 -7.09 55.22 18.31
N PHE A 6 -7.10 53.91 18.53
CA PHE A 6 -8.14 53.02 18.01
C PHE A 6 -9.14 52.68 19.13
N THR A 7 -10.18 53.49 19.26
CA THR A 7 -11.34 53.22 20.12
C THR A 7 -12.41 52.44 19.36
N ARG A 8 -12.71 51.24 19.88
CA ARG A 8 -14.06 50.63 20.07
C ARG A 8 -15.21 51.44 19.42
N THR A 9 -16.02 50.92 18.51
CA THR A 9 -17.02 49.87 18.76
C THR A 9 -17.82 49.54 17.49
N ARG A 10 -18.27 48.28 17.42
CA ARG A 10 -19.58 47.80 16.93
C ARG A 10 -19.93 47.99 15.45
N GLY A 11 -19.80 46.89 14.71
CA GLY A 11 -20.52 46.68 13.47
C GLY A 11 -20.35 45.25 12.96
N ARG A 12 -21.30 44.36 13.31
CA ARG A 12 -21.53 43.02 12.74
C ARG A 12 -20.37 42.02 12.81
N ILE A 13 -20.36 41.23 13.89
CA ILE A 13 -19.90 39.84 13.81
C ILE A 13 -20.95 39.12 12.96
N PRO A 14 -20.63 38.56 11.77
CA PRO A 14 -21.57 37.67 11.10
C PRO A 14 -21.90 36.52 12.05
N GLN A 15 -23.20 36.38 12.25
CA GLN A 15 -23.87 35.40 13.08
C GLN A 15 -23.31 33.99 12.88
N ALA A 16 -23.28 33.29 14.01
CA ALA A 16 -23.52 31.87 14.10
C ALA A 16 -22.63 30.99 13.22
N LEU A 17 -21.57 30.51 13.85
CA LEU A 17 -21.11 29.14 13.76
C LEU A 17 -22.31 28.19 13.92
N SER A 18 -23.08 27.99 12.86
CA SER A 18 -24.15 27.01 12.79
C SER A 18 -24.14 26.37 11.40
N SER A 19 -23.05 25.68 11.10
CA SER A 19 -23.18 24.43 10.35
C SER A 19 -23.20 23.28 11.35
N GLU A 20 -24.26 23.25 12.15
CA GLU A 20 -24.96 22.03 12.56
C GLU A 20 -25.48 21.28 11.30
N ARG A 21 -24.63 21.09 10.29
CA ARG A 21 -24.85 20.06 9.28
C ARG A 21 -24.18 18.84 9.83
N GLY A 22 -24.97 18.03 10.52
CA GLY A 22 -24.57 16.80 11.15
C GLY A 22 -23.59 16.02 10.28
N GLN A 23 -22.31 16.14 10.62
CA GLN A 23 -21.43 15.01 10.51
C GLN A 23 -22.00 14.00 11.50
N LYS A 24 -22.99 13.22 11.04
CA LYS A 24 -23.13 11.88 11.56
C LYS A 24 -21.75 11.30 11.31
N GLU A 25 -20.94 11.22 12.36
CA GLU A 25 -19.91 10.21 12.45
C GLU A 25 -20.68 8.90 12.31
N GLU A 26 -20.95 8.50 11.06
CA GLU A 26 -21.41 7.15 10.80
C GLU A 26 -20.38 6.29 11.51
N PRO A 27 -20.82 5.43 12.45
CA PRO A 27 -19.89 4.60 13.19
C PRO A 27 -19.04 3.90 12.14
N LEU A 28 -17.72 4.09 12.21
CA LEU A 28 -16.74 3.45 11.34
C LEU A 28 -17.18 2.00 11.19
N GLN A 29 -17.81 1.69 10.05
CA GLN A 29 -18.37 0.37 9.85
C GLN A 29 -17.18 -0.57 9.80
N VAL A 30 -16.93 -1.24 10.92
CA VAL A 30 -16.03 -2.38 11.01
C VAL A 30 -16.62 -3.40 10.03
N GLY A 31 -16.04 -3.50 8.84
CA GLY A 31 -16.58 -4.29 7.73
C GLY A 31 -17.00 -3.53 6.48
N ASN A 32 -16.56 -2.27 6.26
CA ASN A 32 -16.66 -1.69 4.92
C ASN A 32 -15.81 -2.53 3.95
N VAL A 33 -16.46 -3.27 3.05
CA VAL A 33 -15.82 -4.13 2.04
C VAL A 33 -14.79 -3.35 1.20
N ALA A 34 -15.05 -2.06 0.94
CA ALA A 34 -14.10 -1.19 0.25
C ALA A 34 -12.82 -0.94 1.08
N HIS A 35 -12.92 -0.88 2.41
CA HIS A 35 -11.76 -0.77 3.29
C HIS A 35 -10.96 -2.09 3.29
N LEU A 36 -11.65 -3.24 3.41
CA LEU A 36 -10.99 -4.56 3.36
C LEU A 36 -10.24 -4.73 2.04
N PHE A 37 -10.87 -4.39 0.92
CA PHE A 37 -10.26 -4.40 -0.40
C PHE A 37 -9.00 -3.51 -0.46
N ARG A 38 -9.05 -2.27 0.06
CA ARG A 38 -7.89 -1.37 0.09
C ARG A 38 -6.74 -1.92 0.93
N VAL A 39 -7.03 -2.52 2.09
CA VAL A 39 -6.01 -3.14 2.95
C VAL A 39 -5.35 -4.31 2.22
N GLN A 40 -6.15 -5.18 1.60
CA GLN A 40 -5.63 -6.34 0.86
C GLN A 40 -4.83 -5.93 -0.38
N GLN A 41 -5.25 -4.87 -1.10
CA GLN A 41 -4.47 -4.31 -2.20
C GLN A 41 -3.13 -3.74 -1.72
N ALA A 42 -3.11 -3.04 -0.58
CA ALA A 42 -1.87 -2.53 -0.01
C ALA A 42 -0.92 -3.67 0.41
N GLN A 43 -1.46 -4.75 0.98
CA GLN A 43 -0.68 -5.96 1.30
C GLN A 43 -0.10 -6.59 0.05
N LEU A 44 -0.89 -6.75 -1.02
CA LEU A 44 -0.43 -7.31 -2.28
C LEU A 44 0.69 -6.47 -2.91
N HIS A 45 0.56 -5.14 -2.91
CA HIS A 45 1.62 -4.26 -3.38
C HIS A 45 2.89 -4.35 -2.52
N GLY A 46 2.74 -4.55 -1.20
CA GLY A 46 3.86 -4.80 -0.30
C GLY A 46 4.63 -6.07 -0.68
N LEU A 47 3.91 -7.18 -0.83
CA LEU A 47 4.48 -8.47 -1.22
C LEU A 47 5.12 -8.43 -2.63
N ASP A 48 4.49 -7.76 -3.59
CA ASP A 48 5.09 -7.54 -4.92
C ASP A 48 6.42 -6.78 -4.82
N GLY A 49 6.52 -5.84 -3.88
CA GLY A 49 7.76 -5.14 -3.55
C GLY A 49 8.82 -6.10 -3.00
N GLU A 50 8.45 -6.91 -2.02
CA GLU A 50 9.34 -7.92 -1.41
C GLU A 50 9.86 -8.93 -2.44
N VAL A 51 8.98 -9.46 -3.31
CA VAL A 51 9.37 -10.38 -4.39
C VAL A 51 10.39 -9.71 -5.33
N ARG A 52 10.19 -8.44 -5.69
CA ARG A 52 11.14 -7.71 -6.53
C ARG A 52 12.49 -7.50 -5.83
N GLU A 53 12.47 -7.18 -4.54
CA GLU A 53 13.69 -7.04 -3.75
C GLU A 53 14.46 -8.36 -3.65
N LEU A 54 13.76 -9.47 -3.39
CA LEU A 54 14.35 -10.81 -3.35
C LEU A 54 14.95 -11.20 -4.70
N LYS A 55 14.24 -10.96 -5.81
CA LYS A 55 14.76 -11.17 -7.16
C LYS A 55 15.99 -10.31 -7.46
N SER A 56 15.99 -9.05 -7.01
CA SER A 56 17.18 -8.19 -7.12
C SER A 56 18.36 -8.73 -6.33
N LYS A 57 18.14 -9.26 -5.12
CA LYS A 57 19.19 -9.91 -4.31
C LYS A 57 19.72 -11.16 -5.00
N LEU A 58 18.84 -11.95 -5.62
CA LEU A 58 19.21 -13.14 -6.38
C LEU A 58 20.13 -12.78 -7.56
N SER A 59 19.76 -11.77 -8.35
CA SER A 59 20.61 -11.28 -9.44
C SER A 59 21.95 -10.72 -8.95
N ALA A 60 22.01 -10.16 -7.74
CA ALA A 60 23.27 -9.70 -7.16
C ALA A 60 24.25 -10.83 -6.77
N LEU A 61 23.77 -12.08 -6.70
CA LEU A 61 24.62 -13.24 -6.48
C LEU A 61 25.31 -13.74 -7.76
N GLU A 62 24.86 -13.28 -8.92
CA GLU A 62 25.39 -13.65 -10.22
C GLU A 62 26.74 -12.95 -10.47
N ALA A 63 27.71 -13.71 -10.99
CA ALA A 63 28.96 -13.22 -11.50
C ALA A 63 28.93 -13.26 -13.04
N PHE A 64 29.59 -12.31 -13.69
CA PHE A 64 29.73 -12.29 -15.14
C PHE A 64 31.04 -12.96 -15.56
N ASP A 65 30.97 -13.96 -16.42
CA ASP A 65 32.14 -14.57 -17.05
C ASP A 65 32.45 -13.87 -18.38
N GLU A 66 33.50 -13.05 -18.40
CA GLU A 66 33.93 -12.34 -19.61
C GLU A 66 34.40 -13.27 -20.73
N GLN A 67 34.91 -14.46 -20.41
CA GLN A 67 35.45 -15.38 -21.42
C GLN A 67 34.34 -16.03 -22.24
N ASN A 68 33.23 -16.37 -21.56
CA ASN A 68 32.11 -17.07 -22.16
C ASN A 68 30.87 -16.18 -22.36
N GLY A 69 30.93 -14.91 -21.94
CA GLY A 69 29.89 -13.90 -22.15
C GLY A 69 28.56 -14.19 -21.46
N HIS A 70 28.55 -14.91 -20.34
CA HIS A 70 27.32 -15.28 -19.63
C HIS A 70 27.43 -15.06 -18.12
N TYR A 71 26.28 -14.90 -17.48
CA TYR A 71 26.17 -14.86 -16.03
C TYR A 71 26.12 -16.27 -15.45
N TYR A 72 26.78 -16.48 -14.32
CA TYR A 72 26.77 -17.73 -13.57
C TYR A 72 26.74 -17.44 -12.07
N ILE A 73 26.34 -18.43 -11.27
CA ILE A 73 26.35 -18.30 -9.81
C ILE A 73 27.59 -19.01 -9.25
N PRO A 74 28.52 -18.29 -8.59
CA PRO A 74 29.68 -18.90 -7.97
C PRO A 74 29.28 -19.97 -6.94
N GLU A 75 30.12 -20.99 -6.76
CA GLU A 75 29.83 -22.06 -5.78
C GLU A 75 29.63 -21.54 -4.35
N SER A 76 30.37 -20.49 -3.97
CA SER A 76 30.23 -19.81 -2.68
C SER A 76 28.82 -19.24 -2.44
N ASN A 77 28.10 -18.93 -3.51
CA ASN A 77 26.79 -18.28 -3.46
C ASN A 77 25.62 -19.27 -3.63
N LYS A 78 25.89 -20.55 -3.98
CA LYS A 78 24.83 -21.56 -4.21
C LYS A 78 23.91 -21.76 -3.00
N ALA A 79 24.44 -21.71 -1.79
CA ALA A 79 23.64 -21.84 -0.57
C ALA A 79 22.70 -20.63 -0.38
N ALA A 80 23.22 -19.41 -0.58
CA ALA A 80 22.42 -18.19 -0.51
C ALA A 80 21.37 -18.13 -1.63
N GLN A 81 21.72 -18.61 -2.82
CA GLN A 81 20.79 -18.74 -3.94
C GLN A 81 19.61 -19.66 -3.57
N ALA A 82 19.89 -20.85 -3.02
CA ALA A 82 18.84 -21.80 -2.65
C ALA A 82 17.86 -21.21 -1.63
N LEU A 83 18.37 -20.53 -0.60
CA LEU A 83 17.55 -19.85 0.40
C LEU A 83 16.68 -18.74 -0.22
N LEU A 84 17.27 -17.89 -1.07
CA LEU A 84 16.50 -16.83 -1.75
C LEU A 84 15.43 -17.39 -2.68
N LEU A 85 15.68 -18.52 -3.35
CA LEU A 85 14.67 -19.18 -4.19
C LEU A 85 13.50 -19.72 -3.37
N GLU A 86 13.77 -20.26 -2.17
CA GLU A 86 12.74 -20.69 -1.22
C GLU A 86 11.92 -19.49 -0.73
N GLU A 87 12.57 -18.41 -0.29
CA GLU A 87 11.90 -17.18 0.13
C GLU A 87 11.05 -16.56 -0.99
N ILE A 88 11.54 -16.58 -2.23
CA ILE A 88 10.77 -16.10 -3.40
C ILE A 88 9.54 -16.98 -3.62
N ALA A 89 9.69 -18.31 -3.55
CA ALA A 89 8.58 -19.23 -3.74
C ALA A 89 7.49 -19.04 -2.69
N GLU A 90 7.87 -18.88 -1.41
CA GLU A 90 6.94 -18.60 -0.32
C GLU A 90 6.22 -17.25 -0.51
N ALA A 91 6.97 -16.20 -0.90
CA ALA A 91 6.39 -14.89 -1.16
C ALA A 91 5.43 -14.90 -2.35
N GLU A 92 5.76 -15.61 -3.43
CA GLU A 92 4.89 -15.77 -4.60
C GLU A 92 3.61 -16.55 -4.26
N GLU A 93 3.70 -17.59 -3.42
CA GLU A 93 2.52 -18.31 -2.92
C GLU A 93 1.61 -17.40 -2.08
N LEU A 94 2.19 -16.51 -1.25
CA LEU A 94 1.43 -15.51 -0.50
C LEU A 94 0.76 -14.48 -1.41
N VAL A 95 1.45 -14.02 -2.45
CA VAL A 95 0.87 -13.12 -3.47
C VAL A 95 -0.34 -13.79 -4.13
N GLU A 96 -0.21 -15.06 -4.53
CA GLU A 96 -1.31 -15.80 -5.14
C GLU A 96 -2.52 -15.90 -4.21
N LYS A 97 -2.31 -16.28 -2.94
CA LYS A 97 -3.37 -16.35 -1.92
C LYS A 97 -4.08 -15.02 -1.71
N ILE A 98 -3.32 -13.93 -1.55
CA ILE A 98 -3.92 -12.60 -1.32
C ILE A 98 -4.63 -12.11 -2.59
N SER A 99 -4.09 -12.39 -3.78
CA SER A 99 -4.72 -12.02 -5.05
C SER A 99 -6.12 -12.64 -5.19
N ALA A 100 -6.27 -13.92 -4.84
CA ALA A 100 -7.56 -14.61 -4.84
C ALA A 100 -8.56 -13.99 -3.86
N ILE A 101 -8.08 -13.54 -2.69
CA ILE A 101 -8.92 -12.84 -1.70
C ILE A 101 -9.36 -11.47 -2.24
N VAL A 102 -8.46 -10.72 -2.87
CA VAL A 102 -8.75 -9.41 -3.48
C VAL A 102 -9.81 -9.56 -4.58
N GLU A 103 -9.66 -10.56 -5.44
CA GLU A 103 -10.62 -10.85 -6.52
C GLU A 103 -12.00 -11.23 -5.98
N GLY A 104 -12.04 -12.08 -4.94
CA GLY A 104 -13.29 -12.43 -4.25
C GLY A 104 -13.97 -11.21 -3.64
N THR A 105 -13.20 -10.35 -2.98
CA THR A 105 -13.71 -9.11 -2.37
C THR A 105 -14.23 -8.14 -3.42
N LEU A 106 -13.53 -8.01 -4.56
CA LEU A 106 -13.97 -7.20 -5.70
C LEU A 106 -15.27 -7.72 -6.32
N ALA A 107 -15.41 -9.04 -6.47
CA ALA A 107 -16.62 -9.67 -6.97
C ALA A 107 -17.81 -9.39 -6.04
N GLU A 108 -17.62 -9.46 -4.72
CA GLU A 108 -18.64 -9.11 -3.74
C GLU A 108 -19.08 -7.64 -3.85
N MET A 109 -18.13 -6.71 -3.98
CA MET A 109 -18.44 -5.29 -4.18
C MET A 109 -19.27 -5.05 -5.44
N ARG A 110 -18.90 -5.69 -6.56
CA ARG A 110 -19.64 -5.58 -7.83
C ARG A 110 -21.06 -6.12 -7.71
N HIS A 111 -21.24 -7.25 -7.05
CA HIS A 111 -22.56 -7.84 -6.82
C HIS A 111 -23.44 -6.96 -5.91
N ARG A 112 -22.87 -6.35 -4.86
CA ARG A 112 -23.60 -5.41 -4.00
C ARG A 112 -24.01 -4.13 -4.74
N ALA A 113 -23.18 -3.62 -5.66
CA ALA A 113 -23.47 -2.40 -6.43
C ALA A 113 -24.51 -2.60 -7.54
N ALA A 114 -24.72 -3.84 -8.00
CA ALA A 114 -25.71 -4.17 -9.02
C ALA A 114 -27.14 -4.39 -8.46
N ARG A 115 -27.29 -4.41 -7.14
CA ARG A 115 -28.58 -4.51 -6.42
C ARG A 115 -29.06 -3.13 -6.00
#